data_AF-A0A660UR59-F1
#
_entry.id   AF-A0A660UR59-F1
#
_cell.length_a   1.000
_cell.length_b   1.000
_cell.length_c   1.000
_cell.angle_alpha   90.00
_cell.angle_beta   90.00
_cell.angle_gamma   90.00
#
_symmetry.space_group_name_H-M   'P 1'
#
loop_
_entity.id
_entity.type
_entity.pdbx_description
1 polymer ?
#
loop_
_entity_poly.entity_id
_entity_poly.type
_entity_poly.pdbx_seq_one_letter_code
_entity_poly.pdbx_strand_id
1 'polypeptide(L)'
;MAGKETLTSRERVLKALNHRQADRVPLDLGGFQTGIHKKAYEALIEHLGLDEEIVILDPVQQLAKPSEAVLERFHIDTRYVCAHGPDSFTGGIEHNVRAGRGWDDLKDEFGVVYEYCWYMRGLERWFMDTIENLDFCEALLDQTLKFWMDFHTGFMGAVGDIVDVVMIGDDVVFWGGGIDSQHVLPFATPQEVKDQVRKNMGIFKTGGAYIFNNVHNIQAGVPAENIVAMYDAAYEYGFYE
;
A
#
# COMPACT_ATOMS: atom_id res chain seq x y z
N MET A 1 0.47 6.08 29.11
CA MET A 1 0.95 4.69 28.99
C MET A 1 0.22 4.10 27.81
N ALA A 2 0.94 3.56 26.83
CA ALA A 2 0.31 2.81 25.75
C ALA A 2 -0.50 1.64 26.35
N GLY A 3 -1.63 1.30 25.73
CA GLY A 3 -2.43 0.15 26.15
C GLY A 3 -1.68 -1.18 25.95
N LYS A 4 -2.34 -2.30 26.23
CA LYS A 4 -1.76 -3.64 26.05
C LYS A 4 -2.43 -4.33 24.88
N GLU A 5 -1.63 -4.94 23.99
CA GLU A 5 -2.14 -5.82 22.95
C GLU A 5 -2.79 -7.07 23.57
N THR A 6 -4.03 -7.34 23.18
CA THR A 6 -4.84 -8.48 23.62
C THR A 6 -5.35 -9.33 22.46
N LEU A 7 -5.19 -8.85 21.22
CA LEU A 7 -5.57 -9.52 19.99
C LEU A 7 -4.33 -9.83 19.14
N THR A 8 -4.43 -10.86 18.32
CA THR A 8 -3.49 -11.10 17.22
C THR A 8 -3.66 -10.05 16.11
N SER A 9 -2.66 -9.89 15.26
CA SER A 9 -2.73 -8.98 14.11
C SER A 9 -3.90 -9.31 13.18
N ARG A 10 -4.15 -10.60 12.90
CA ARG A 10 -5.29 -11.03 12.07
C ARG A 10 -6.63 -10.64 12.68
N GLU A 11 -6.83 -10.90 13.97
CA GLU A 11 -8.06 -10.51 14.67
C GLU A 11 -8.27 -9.00 14.68
N ARG A 12 -7.19 -8.22 14.84
CA ARG A 12 -7.21 -6.76 14.83
C ARG A 12 -7.63 -6.22 13.46
N VAL A 13 -7.03 -6.71 12.38
CA VAL A 13 -7.38 -6.33 11.00
C VAL A 13 -8.82 -6.74 10.68
N LEU A 14 -9.22 -7.97 10.97
CA LEU A 14 -10.60 -8.43 10.72
C LEU A 14 -11.63 -7.59 11.48
N LYS A 15 -11.34 -7.18 12.71
CA LYS A 15 -12.23 -6.26 13.44
C LYS A 15 -12.35 -4.90 12.75
N ALA A 16 -11.24 -4.31 12.33
CA ALA A 16 -11.26 -3.04 11.59
C ALA A 16 -12.09 -3.17 10.30
N LEU A 17 -11.88 -4.23 9.52
CA LEU A 17 -12.64 -4.53 8.31
C LEU A 17 -14.14 -4.72 8.56
N ASN A 18 -14.51 -5.24 9.73
CA ASN A 18 -15.91 -5.40 10.15
C ASN A 18 -16.46 -4.19 10.91
N HIS A 19 -15.79 -3.03 10.84
CA HIS A 19 -16.18 -1.78 11.48
C HIS A 19 -16.35 -1.92 13.01
N ARG A 20 -15.47 -2.69 13.65
CA ARG A 20 -15.44 -2.91 15.09
C ARG A 20 -14.12 -2.41 15.67
N GLN A 21 -14.17 -1.88 16.88
CA GLN A 21 -12.97 -1.53 17.63
C GLN A 21 -12.19 -2.79 18.02
N ALA A 22 -10.91 -2.77 17.71
CA ALA A 22 -9.94 -3.75 18.19
C ALA A 22 -9.31 -3.26 19.52
N ASP A 23 -8.21 -3.88 19.94
CA ASP A 23 -7.43 -3.42 21.09
C ASP A 23 -6.60 -2.17 20.77
N ARG A 24 -6.11 -2.08 19.54
CA ARG A 24 -5.57 -0.86 18.92
C ARG A 24 -5.86 -0.84 17.42
N VAL A 25 -5.69 0.31 16.79
CA VAL A 25 -5.70 0.46 15.33
C VAL A 25 -4.65 -0.47 14.70
N PRO A 26 -5.00 -1.28 13.68
CA PRO A 26 -4.02 -2.02 12.90
C PRO A 26 -3.04 -1.09 12.18
N LEU A 27 -1.77 -1.47 12.10
CA LEU A 27 -0.72 -0.72 11.42
C LEU A 27 -0.27 -1.45 10.15
N ASP A 28 -0.04 -0.71 9.07
CA ASP A 28 0.37 -1.24 7.77
C ASP A 28 1.67 -0.58 7.26
N LEU A 29 2.49 -1.39 6.58
CA LEU A 29 3.72 -1.00 5.89
C LEU A 29 4.14 -2.12 4.92
N GLY A 30 4.64 -1.76 3.74
CA GLY A 30 5.35 -2.68 2.85
C GLY A 30 4.57 -3.11 1.60
N GLY A 31 3.43 -2.50 1.30
CA GLY A 31 2.70 -2.70 0.03
C GLY A 31 3.13 -1.75 -1.10
N PHE A 32 2.44 -1.82 -2.25
CA PHE A 32 2.75 -0.95 -3.41
C PHE A 32 2.28 0.50 -3.28
N GLN A 33 1.29 0.78 -2.42
CA GLN A 33 0.87 2.13 -2.05
C GLN A 33 1.25 2.51 -0.61
N THR A 34 1.79 1.55 0.13
CA THR A 34 2.10 1.63 1.57
C THR A 34 3.56 1.27 1.87
N GLY A 35 4.41 1.33 0.85
CA GLY A 35 5.80 0.93 0.90
C GLY A 35 6.76 2.07 1.25
N ILE A 36 8.04 1.77 1.13
CA ILE A 36 9.14 2.68 1.45
C ILE A 36 10.19 2.63 0.35
N HIS A 37 10.57 3.80 -0.16
CA HIS A 37 11.60 3.91 -1.17
C HIS A 37 12.96 3.42 -0.64
N LYS A 38 13.73 2.69 -1.46
CA LYS A 38 14.98 2.01 -1.06
C LYS A 38 15.97 2.87 -0.28
N LYS A 39 16.15 4.14 -0.68
CA LYS A 39 17.05 5.08 0.02
C LYS A 39 16.56 5.48 1.41
N ALA A 40 15.24 5.66 1.58
CA ALA A 40 14.68 5.93 2.90
C ALA A 40 14.75 4.69 3.78
N TYR A 41 14.57 3.51 3.18
CA TYR A 41 14.74 2.24 3.87
C TYR A 41 16.19 2.02 4.33
N GLU A 42 17.17 2.30 3.47
CA GLU A 42 18.61 2.25 3.79
C GLU A 42 18.95 3.14 5.01
N ALA A 43 18.51 4.40 4.99
CA ALA A 43 18.71 5.31 6.11
C ALA A 43 18.00 4.82 7.38
N LEU A 44 16.85 4.17 7.23
CA LEU A 44 16.08 3.65 8.36
C LEU A 44 16.77 2.46 9.02
N ILE A 45 17.26 1.50 8.25
CA ILE A 45 17.95 0.32 8.81
C ILE A 45 19.27 0.72 9.46
N GLU A 46 19.99 1.70 8.89
CA GLU A 46 21.17 2.31 9.52
C GLU A 46 20.82 2.96 10.86
N HIS A 47 19.74 3.75 10.90
CA HIS A 47 19.26 4.41 12.13
C HIS A 47 18.83 3.40 13.21
N LEU A 48 18.25 2.26 12.81
CA LEU A 48 17.85 1.18 13.72
C LEU A 48 19.02 0.28 14.13
N GLY A 49 20.20 0.45 13.53
CA GLY A 49 21.38 -0.39 13.78
C GLY A 49 21.24 -1.81 13.24
N LEU A 50 20.48 -1.99 12.15
CA LEU A 50 20.29 -3.26 11.46
C LEU A 50 21.27 -3.37 10.29
N ASP A 51 21.86 -4.55 10.13
CA ASP A 51 22.74 -4.90 9.01
C ASP A 51 22.01 -5.94 8.14
N GLU A 52 21.35 -5.47 7.09
CA GLU A 52 20.55 -6.30 6.19
C GLU A 52 20.63 -5.86 4.73
N GLU A 53 20.49 -6.82 3.82
CA GLU A 53 20.49 -6.57 2.38
C GLU A 53 19.14 -5.99 1.94
N ILE A 54 19.17 -4.92 1.13
CA ILE A 54 17.96 -4.29 0.60
C ILE A 54 17.43 -5.14 -0.57
N VAL A 55 16.26 -5.74 -0.36
CA VAL A 55 15.49 -6.42 -1.41
C VAL A 55 14.51 -5.44 -2.04
N ILE A 56 14.52 -5.32 -3.37
CA ILE A 56 13.56 -4.47 -4.10
C ILE A 56 12.24 -5.22 -4.29
N LEU A 57 11.15 -4.64 -3.80
CA LEU A 57 9.78 -5.12 -4.00
C LEU A 57 9.20 -4.62 -5.33
N ASP A 58 9.38 -3.32 -5.59
CA ASP A 58 8.88 -2.66 -6.81
C ASP A 58 10.02 -1.88 -7.45
N PRO A 59 10.51 -2.30 -8.63
CA PRO A 59 11.60 -1.61 -9.29
C PRO A 59 11.20 -0.27 -9.94
N VAL A 60 9.94 -0.08 -10.33
CA VAL A 60 9.46 1.16 -10.97
C VAL A 60 9.41 2.28 -9.94
N GLN A 61 8.80 2.00 -8.79
CA GLN A 61 8.73 2.95 -7.68
C GLN A 61 9.98 2.92 -6.78
N GLN A 62 10.87 1.95 -7.00
CA GLN A 62 12.07 1.69 -6.20
C GLN A 62 11.74 1.42 -4.73
N LEU A 63 10.67 0.67 -4.46
CA LEU A 63 10.26 0.30 -3.10
C LEU A 63 11.11 -0.86 -2.60
N ALA A 64 11.63 -0.73 -1.39
CA ALA A 64 12.24 -1.84 -0.66
C ALA A 64 11.14 -2.72 -0.05
N LYS A 65 11.42 -4.02 0.06
CA LYS A 65 10.66 -4.96 0.88
C LYS A 65 11.17 -4.86 2.32
N PRO A 66 10.38 -4.33 3.28
CA PRO A 66 10.80 -4.29 4.67
C PRO A 66 11.02 -5.70 5.22
N SER A 67 12.05 -5.87 6.05
CA SER A 67 12.34 -7.12 6.74
C SER A 67 11.40 -7.36 7.90
N GLU A 68 11.29 -8.62 8.34
CA GLU A 68 10.47 -8.96 9.52
C GLU A 68 10.94 -8.20 10.77
N ALA A 69 12.25 -7.96 10.93
CA ALA A 69 12.77 -7.20 12.06
C ALA A 69 12.23 -5.75 12.08
N VAL A 70 12.15 -5.09 10.92
CA VAL A 70 11.57 -3.74 10.80
C VAL A 70 10.05 -3.76 11.02
N LEU A 71 9.35 -4.75 10.44
CA LEU A 71 7.91 -4.88 10.58
C LEU A 71 7.50 -5.18 12.03
N GLU A 72 8.26 -6.03 12.74
CA GLU A 72 8.08 -6.30 14.17
C GLU A 72 8.39 -5.06 15.03
N ARG A 73 9.46 -4.32 14.72
CA ARG A 73 9.82 -3.06 15.42
C ARG A 73 8.68 -2.03 15.38
N PHE A 74 7.92 -1.98 14.30
CA PHE A 74 6.80 -1.05 14.15
C PHE A 74 5.43 -1.67 14.44
N HIS A 75 5.37 -2.91 14.94
CA HIS A 75 4.12 -3.60 15.24
C HIS A 75 3.16 -3.69 14.03
N ILE A 76 3.72 -3.87 12.83
CA ILE A 76 2.95 -3.94 11.58
C ILE A 76 2.11 -5.22 11.55
N ASP A 77 0.81 -5.06 11.34
CA ASP A 77 -0.20 -6.12 11.41
C ASP A 77 -0.45 -6.83 10.09
N THR A 78 0.06 -6.28 9.00
CA THR A 78 -0.10 -6.80 7.64
C THR A 78 1.22 -7.36 7.11
N ARG A 79 1.11 -8.31 6.18
CA ARG A 79 2.23 -8.75 5.34
C ARG A 79 1.78 -8.72 3.91
N TYR A 80 2.59 -8.08 3.07
CA TYR A 80 2.26 -7.96 1.66
C TYR A 80 2.62 -9.25 0.93
N VAL A 81 1.63 -9.85 0.27
CA VAL A 81 1.79 -11.06 -0.54
C VAL A 81 1.56 -10.68 -1.99
N CYS A 82 2.59 -10.82 -2.82
CA CYS A 82 2.43 -10.70 -4.26
C CYS A 82 2.09 -12.07 -4.83
N ALA A 83 1.07 -12.14 -5.69
CA ALA A 83 0.94 -13.31 -6.53
C ALA A 83 2.16 -13.38 -7.44
N HIS A 84 2.74 -14.57 -7.60
CA HIS A 84 3.72 -14.77 -8.66
C HIS A 84 2.99 -14.68 -10.00
N GLY A 85 3.62 -14.09 -11.02
CA GLY A 85 3.12 -14.21 -12.39
C GLY A 85 2.97 -15.69 -12.80
N PRO A 86 2.18 -16.01 -13.84
CA PRO A 86 2.13 -17.37 -14.37
C PRO A 86 3.54 -17.91 -14.66
N ASP A 87 3.81 -19.20 -14.48
CA ASP A 87 5.14 -19.79 -14.80
C ASP A 87 5.58 -19.51 -16.25
N SER A 88 4.61 -19.30 -17.15
CA SER A 88 4.81 -18.93 -18.55
C SER A 88 5.04 -17.44 -18.80
N PHE A 89 4.87 -16.59 -17.78
CA PHE A 89 5.06 -15.14 -17.86
C PHE A 89 6.48 -14.76 -17.48
N THR A 90 7.25 -14.31 -18.47
CA THR A 90 8.51 -13.59 -18.25
C THR A 90 8.21 -12.09 -18.20
N GLY A 91 8.01 -11.57 -16.99
CA GLY A 91 8.01 -10.15 -16.68
C GLY A 91 9.42 -9.65 -16.32
N GLY A 92 9.64 -8.34 -16.38
CA GLY A 92 10.94 -7.74 -16.05
C GLY A 92 11.18 -6.40 -16.74
N ILE A 93 12.29 -5.76 -16.41
CA ILE A 93 12.74 -4.55 -17.08
C ILE A 93 13.49 -4.95 -18.35
N GLU A 94 12.98 -4.52 -19.51
CA GLU A 94 13.64 -4.65 -20.79
C GLU A 94 14.26 -3.31 -21.20
N HIS A 95 15.57 -3.32 -21.48
CA HIS A 95 16.26 -2.16 -22.03
C HIS A 95 16.02 -2.08 -23.54
N ASN A 96 15.29 -1.06 -23.97
CA ASN A 96 14.93 -0.82 -25.36
C ASN A 96 15.47 0.53 -25.85
N VAL A 97 15.88 0.62 -27.12
CA VAL A 97 16.30 1.88 -27.73
C VAL A 97 15.30 2.29 -28.80
N ARG A 98 14.67 3.46 -28.62
CA ARG A 98 13.70 4.03 -29.57
C ARG A 98 14.16 5.44 -29.94
N ALA A 99 14.34 5.68 -31.24
CA ALA A 99 14.81 6.97 -31.79
C ALA A 99 16.10 7.50 -31.14
N GLY A 100 17.06 6.60 -30.86
CA GLY A 100 18.36 6.95 -30.27
C GLY A 100 18.33 7.25 -28.76
N ARG A 101 17.19 7.06 -28.09
CA ARG A 101 17.07 7.14 -26.62
C ARG A 101 16.82 5.76 -26.02
N GLY A 102 17.48 5.46 -24.90
CA GLY A 102 17.26 4.25 -24.10
C GLY A 102 16.01 4.39 -23.24
N TRP A 103 15.30 3.29 -23.09
CA TRP A 103 14.06 3.12 -22.33
C TRP A 103 14.14 1.83 -21.53
N ASP A 104 13.62 1.87 -20.32
CA ASP A 104 13.52 0.72 -19.43
C ASP A 104 12.03 0.36 -19.37
N ASP A 105 11.60 -0.59 -20.19
CA ASP A 105 10.20 -0.97 -20.30
C ASP A 105 9.90 -2.05 -19.25
N LEU A 106 8.90 -1.83 -18.39
CA LEU A 106 8.37 -2.85 -17.47
C LEU A 106 7.07 -3.42 -18.05
N LYS A 107 6.95 -4.75 -18.03
CA LYS A 107 5.68 -5.46 -18.24
C LYS A 107 5.37 -6.29 -17.00
N ASP A 108 4.28 -5.97 -16.31
CA ASP A 108 3.76 -6.72 -15.17
C ASP A 108 2.49 -7.51 -15.54
N GLU A 109 2.03 -8.32 -14.59
CA GLU A 109 0.86 -9.20 -14.67
C GLU A 109 -0.45 -8.55 -14.19
N PHE A 110 -0.42 -7.30 -13.66
CA PHE A 110 -1.51 -6.67 -12.89
C PHE A 110 -2.07 -5.37 -13.51
N GLY A 111 -2.82 -5.54 -14.57
CA GLY A 111 -4.27 -5.43 -14.50
C GLY A 111 -5.17 -4.28 -14.00
N VAL A 112 -4.79 -3.04 -13.70
CA VAL A 112 -5.76 -1.93 -13.41
C VAL A 112 -6.92 -1.69 -14.42
N VAL A 113 -8.12 -2.22 -14.18
CA VAL A 113 -9.32 -2.29 -15.09
C VAL A 113 -9.67 -1.01 -15.88
N TYR A 114 -9.80 0.14 -15.21
CA TYR A 114 -10.09 1.42 -15.87
C TYR A 114 -8.89 1.87 -16.71
N GLU A 115 -7.68 1.69 -16.20
CA GLU A 115 -6.44 1.90 -16.94
C GLU A 115 -6.32 1.00 -18.17
N TYR A 116 -6.76 -0.26 -18.13
CA TYR A 116 -6.84 -1.06 -19.37
C TYR A 116 -7.73 -0.42 -20.42
N CYS A 117 -8.86 0.16 -20.02
CA CYS A 117 -9.76 0.79 -20.97
C CYS A 117 -9.08 1.96 -21.69
N TRP A 118 -8.40 2.86 -20.96
CA TRP A 118 -7.70 3.98 -21.59
C TRP A 118 -6.28 3.67 -22.08
N TYR A 119 -5.64 2.59 -21.66
CA TYR A 119 -4.41 2.04 -22.25
C TYR A 119 -4.72 1.37 -23.59
N MET A 120 -5.81 0.60 -23.69
CA MET A 120 -6.26 -0.02 -24.94
C MET A 120 -6.83 1.00 -25.92
N ARG A 121 -7.50 2.04 -25.40
CA ARG A 121 -8.19 3.03 -26.24
C ARG A 121 -7.37 4.30 -26.51
N GLY A 122 -6.38 4.59 -25.66
CA GLY A 122 -5.69 5.88 -25.58
C GLY A 122 -6.46 6.87 -24.70
N LEU A 123 -5.76 7.59 -23.81
CA LEU A 123 -6.37 8.49 -22.80
C LEU A 123 -7.33 9.51 -23.41
N GLU A 124 -6.86 10.25 -24.41
CA GLU A 124 -7.65 11.31 -25.06
C GLU A 124 -8.91 10.72 -25.72
N ARG A 125 -8.75 9.61 -26.45
CA ARG A 125 -9.87 8.97 -27.16
C ARG A 125 -10.88 8.38 -26.19
N TRP A 126 -10.42 7.78 -25.08
CA TRP A 126 -11.27 7.27 -24.03
C TRP A 126 -12.15 8.37 -23.42
N PHE A 127 -11.59 9.56 -23.13
CA PHE A 127 -12.38 10.70 -22.67
C PHE A 127 -13.38 11.23 -23.70
N MET A 128 -13.05 11.16 -24.99
CA MET A 128 -14.02 11.52 -26.03
C MET A 128 -15.14 10.48 -26.12
N ASP A 129 -14.82 9.19 -26.01
CA ASP A 129 -15.81 8.12 -26.07
C ASP A 129 -16.75 8.09 -24.85
N THR A 130 -16.35 8.57 -23.66
CA THR A 130 -17.27 8.70 -22.53
C THR A 130 -18.36 9.76 -22.75
N ILE A 131 -18.16 10.66 -23.71
CA ILE A 131 -19.16 11.66 -24.13
C ILE A 131 -19.93 11.17 -25.37
N GLU A 132 -19.22 10.57 -26.33
CA GLU A 132 -19.77 10.27 -27.67
C GLU A 132 -20.31 8.84 -27.81
N ASN A 133 -19.76 7.87 -27.07
CA ASN A 133 -19.95 6.44 -27.29
C ASN A 133 -20.09 5.66 -25.96
N LEU A 134 -21.02 6.10 -25.11
CA LEU A 134 -21.18 5.55 -23.75
C LEU A 134 -21.40 4.03 -23.75
N ASP A 135 -22.24 3.50 -24.65
CA ASP A 135 -22.50 2.05 -24.78
C ASP A 135 -21.21 1.24 -25.05
N PHE A 136 -20.25 1.81 -25.80
CA PHE A 136 -18.98 1.15 -26.05
C PHE A 136 -18.08 1.19 -24.80
N CYS A 137 -18.05 2.32 -24.09
CA CYS A 137 -17.34 2.43 -22.82
C CYS A 137 -17.87 1.43 -21.79
N GLU A 138 -19.20 1.31 -21.67
CA GLU A 138 -19.86 0.34 -20.80
C GLU A 138 -19.50 -1.10 -21.18
N ALA A 139 -19.60 -1.47 -22.46
CA ALA A 139 -19.24 -2.80 -22.93
C ALA A 139 -17.75 -3.15 -22.67
N LEU A 140 -16.85 -2.18 -22.81
CA LEU A 140 -15.43 -2.38 -22.53
C LEU A 140 -15.16 -2.54 -21.03
N LEU A 141 -15.82 -1.75 -20.19
CA LEU A 141 -15.77 -1.86 -18.73
C LEU A 141 -16.33 -3.20 -18.26
N ASP A 142 -17.46 -3.66 -18.79
CA ASP A 142 -18.06 -4.95 -18.45
C ASP A 142 -17.14 -6.12 -18.81
N GLN A 143 -16.54 -6.09 -20.00
CA GLN A 143 -15.67 -7.17 -20.45
C GLN A 143 -14.38 -7.23 -19.65
N THR A 144 -13.82 -6.07 -19.28
CA THR A 144 -12.62 -6.00 -18.44
C THR A 144 -12.94 -6.42 -17.01
N LEU A 145 -14.05 -5.95 -16.42
CA LEU A 145 -14.55 -6.39 -15.11
C LEU A 145 -14.72 -7.92 -15.05
N LYS A 146 -15.39 -8.50 -16.06
CA LYS A 146 -15.60 -9.94 -16.14
C LYS A 146 -14.28 -10.71 -16.09
N PHE A 147 -13.29 -10.28 -16.87
CA PHE A 147 -11.97 -10.89 -16.88
C PHE A 147 -11.33 -10.89 -15.48
N TRP A 148 -11.37 -9.75 -14.78
CA TRP A 148 -10.78 -9.61 -13.44
C TRP A 148 -11.52 -10.43 -12.37
N MET A 149 -12.84 -10.50 -12.44
CA MET A 149 -13.63 -11.36 -11.55
C MET A 149 -13.30 -12.84 -11.77
N ASP A 150 -13.21 -13.28 -13.02
CA ASP A 150 -12.87 -14.66 -13.36
C ASP A 150 -11.44 -14.99 -12.87
N PHE A 151 -10.49 -14.05 -13.06
CA PHE A 151 -9.12 -14.17 -12.53
C PHE A 151 -9.08 -14.26 -11.00
N HIS A 152 -9.72 -13.34 -10.29
CA HIS A 152 -9.75 -13.33 -8.82
C HIS A 152 -10.47 -14.53 -8.23
N THR A 153 -11.53 -15.02 -8.88
CA THR A 153 -12.21 -16.25 -8.46
C THR A 153 -11.25 -17.45 -8.52
N GLY A 154 -10.51 -17.58 -9.62
CA GLY A 154 -9.49 -18.63 -9.76
C GLY A 154 -8.35 -18.48 -8.74
N PHE A 155 -7.84 -17.25 -8.59
CA PHE A 155 -6.79 -16.94 -7.63
C PHE A 155 -7.20 -17.27 -6.19
N MET A 156 -8.37 -16.81 -5.75
CA MET A 156 -8.89 -17.08 -4.39
C MET A 156 -9.16 -18.56 -4.15
N GLY A 157 -9.62 -19.30 -5.17
CA GLY A 157 -9.74 -20.76 -5.10
C GLY A 157 -8.39 -21.47 -4.88
N ALA A 158 -7.30 -20.91 -5.41
CA ALA A 158 -5.96 -21.47 -5.27
C ALA A 158 -5.28 -21.07 -3.95
N VAL A 159 -5.48 -19.84 -3.47
CA VAL A 159 -4.83 -19.35 -2.23
C VAL A 159 -5.59 -19.72 -0.96
N GLY A 160 -6.88 -20.06 -1.03
CA GLY A 160 -7.65 -20.53 0.11
C GLY A 160 -7.76 -19.47 1.22
N ASP A 161 -7.37 -19.85 2.45
CA ASP A 161 -7.47 -19.02 3.66
C ASP A 161 -6.20 -18.19 3.98
N ILE A 162 -5.25 -18.17 3.04
CA ILE A 162 -3.95 -17.48 3.17
C ILE A 162 -4.09 -15.96 2.96
N VAL A 163 -5.06 -15.50 2.18
CA VAL A 163 -5.27 -14.07 1.86
C VAL A 163 -6.58 -13.59 2.48
N ASP A 164 -6.50 -12.55 3.32
CA ASP A 164 -7.67 -11.94 3.98
C ASP A 164 -8.29 -10.78 3.17
N VAL A 165 -7.59 -10.24 2.16
CA VAL A 165 -8.03 -9.05 1.40
C VAL A 165 -7.82 -9.23 -0.10
N VAL A 166 -8.91 -9.07 -0.87
CA VAL A 166 -8.91 -8.80 -2.31
C VAL A 166 -9.48 -7.40 -2.49
N MET A 167 -8.83 -6.57 -3.29
CA MET A 167 -9.24 -5.19 -3.50
C MET A 167 -10.60 -5.14 -4.23
N ILE A 168 -11.70 -4.90 -3.51
CA ILE A 168 -13.03 -4.64 -4.08
C ILE A 168 -13.79 -3.68 -3.15
N GLY A 169 -14.58 -2.76 -3.73
CA GLY A 169 -15.26 -1.70 -2.97
C GLY A 169 -16.77 -1.89 -2.88
N ASP A 170 -17.30 -1.94 -1.66
CA ASP A 170 -18.73 -1.69 -1.34
C ASP A 170 -18.79 -0.99 0.04
N ASP A 171 -18.28 -1.63 1.09
CA ASP A 171 -18.08 -1.03 2.42
C ASP A 171 -16.68 -0.41 2.57
N VAL A 172 -16.62 0.85 3.04
CA VAL A 172 -15.36 1.63 3.07
C VAL A 172 -14.73 1.62 4.46
N VAL A 173 -13.53 1.04 4.55
CA VAL A 173 -12.58 1.22 5.66
C VAL A 173 -11.61 2.33 5.28
N PHE A 174 -11.30 3.22 6.22
CA PHE A 174 -10.21 4.18 6.02
C PHE A 174 -8.86 3.45 6.17
N TRP A 175 -8.10 3.36 5.09
CA TRP A 175 -6.75 2.81 5.10
C TRP A 175 -5.77 3.88 4.63
N GLY A 176 -4.87 4.31 5.52
CA GLY A 176 -3.94 5.41 5.24
C GLY A 176 -4.26 6.68 6.03
N GLY A 177 -4.01 7.86 5.46
CA GLY A 177 -4.33 9.15 6.10
C GLY A 177 -3.54 9.47 7.39
N GLY A 178 -2.53 8.66 7.72
CA GLY A 178 -1.81 8.75 8.99
C GLY A 178 -0.97 10.01 9.14
N ILE A 179 -0.44 10.56 8.03
CA ILE A 179 0.39 11.76 8.06
C ILE A 179 0.44 12.49 6.71
N ASP A 180 0.71 13.79 6.72
CA ASP A 180 1.05 14.55 5.51
C ASP A 180 2.45 14.14 5.01
N SER A 181 2.48 13.43 3.89
CA SER A 181 3.68 12.87 3.28
C SER A 181 4.51 13.88 2.46
N GLN A 182 3.96 15.06 2.18
CA GLN A 182 4.59 16.06 1.32
C GLN A 182 5.23 17.20 2.12
N HIS A 183 4.70 17.50 3.31
CA HIS A 183 5.16 18.65 4.10
C HIS A 183 5.64 18.27 5.50
N VAL A 184 4.89 17.45 6.23
CA VAL A 184 5.21 17.18 7.64
C VAL A 184 6.22 16.05 7.77
N LEU A 185 5.91 14.87 7.23
CA LEU A 185 6.78 13.71 7.32
C LEU A 185 8.23 13.99 6.80
N PRO A 186 8.45 14.66 5.65
CA PRO A 186 9.80 14.90 5.15
C PRO A 186 10.55 16.06 5.82
N PHE A 187 9.87 17.07 6.38
CA PHE A 187 10.52 18.34 6.76
C PHE A 187 10.29 18.82 8.19
N ALA A 188 9.29 18.29 8.89
CA ALA A 188 9.01 18.68 10.27
C ALA A 188 9.92 17.94 11.26
N THR A 189 9.91 18.37 12.51
CA THR A 189 10.61 17.68 13.59
C THR A 189 9.90 16.38 13.98
N PRO A 190 10.61 15.40 14.58
CA PRO A 190 10.00 14.18 15.09
C PRO A 190 8.82 14.44 16.04
N GLN A 191 8.86 15.52 16.84
CA GLN A 191 7.76 15.85 17.73
C GLN A 191 6.51 16.32 16.97
N GLU A 192 6.68 17.18 15.95
CA GLU A 192 5.56 17.64 15.11
C GLU A 192 4.94 16.49 14.31
N VAL A 193 5.76 15.53 13.86
CA VAL A 193 5.29 14.27 13.27
C VAL A 193 4.40 13.50 14.25
N LYS A 194 4.85 13.29 15.50
CA LYS A 194 4.06 12.60 16.54
C LYS A 194 2.75 13.33 16.83
N ASP A 195 2.79 14.65 16.90
CA ASP A 195 1.61 15.47 17.18
C ASP A 195 0.57 15.40 16.05
N GLN A 196 1.01 15.39 14.78
CA GLN A 196 0.10 15.21 13.65
C GLN A 196 -0.49 13.80 13.61
N VAL A 197 0.32 12.76 13.85
CA VAL A 197 -0.16 11.38 13.95
C VAL A 197 -1.22 11.25 15.04
N ARG A 198 -0.95 11.80 16.24
CA ARG A 198 -1.92 11.81 17.35
C ARG A 198 -3.24 12.48 16.95
N LYS A 199 -3.16 13.63 16.28
CA LYS A 199 -4.34 14.36 15.79
C LYS A 199 -5.14 13.51 14.80
N ASN A 200 -4.48 12.95 13.79
CA ASN A 200 -5.12 12.13 12.76
C ASN A 200 -5.74 10.87 13.37
N MET A 201 -5.03 10.22 14.29
CA MET A 201 -5.52 9.06 15.02
C MET A 201 -6.80 9.38 15.80
N GLY A 202 -6.87 10.54 16.47
CA GLY A 202 -8.07 10.99 17.18
C GLY A 202 -9.27 11.27 16.27
N ILE A 203 -9.04 11.55 14.98
CA ILE A 203 -10.09 11.76 13.99
C ILE A 203 -10.55 10.40 13.43
N PHE A 204 -9.62 9.62 12.89
CA PHE A 204 -9.94 8.43 12.10
C PHE A 204 -10.27 7.19 12.92
N LYS A 205 -9.70 7.00 14.11
CA LYS A 205 -9.94 5.76 14.86
C LYS A 205 -11.37 5.63 15.39
N THR A 206 -12.14 6.72 15.46
CA THR A 206 -13.43 6.74 16.15
C THR A 206 -14.40 5.70 15.57
N GLY A 207 -14.79 4.72 16.40
CA GLY A 207 -15.74 3.67 16.02
C GLY A 207 -15.15 2.43 15.32
N GLY A 208 -13.83 2.37 15.08
CA GLY A 208 -13.20 1.30 14.30
C GLY A 208 -13.06 1.70 12.83
N ALA A 209 -13.04 0.72 11.92
CA ALA A 209 -12.97 0.95 10.47
C ALA A 209 -11.77 1.80 10.00
N TYR A 210 -10.65 1.72 10.72
CA TYR A 210 -9.43 2.43 10.40
C TYR A 210 -8.21 1.52 10.46
N ILE A 211 -7.39 1.55 9.42
CA ILE A 211 -6.06 0.94 9.34
C ILE A 211 -5.05 2.06 9.11
N PHE A 212 -4.10 2.22 10.02
CA PHE A 212 -3.12 3.28 9.95
C PHE A 212 -2.04 2.94 8.92
N ASN A 213 -1.80 3.90 8.03
CA ASN A 213 -0.61 3.97 7.18
C ASN A 213 -0.36 5.42 6.76
N ASN A 214 0.79 5.69 6.15
CA ASN A 214 1.03 6.89 5.33
C ASN A 214 -0.06 7.07 4.24
N VAL A 215 -0.26 8.31 3.78
CA VAL A 215 -1.09 8.67 2.61
C VAL A 215 -0.55 8.06 1.30
N HIS A 216 0.76 7.83 1.17
CA HIS A 216 1.40 7.17 0.02
C HIS A 216 2.72 6.50 0.43
N ASN A 217 3.49 5.96 -0.52
CA ASN A 217 4.84 5.45 -0.26
C ASN A 217 5.76 6.49 0.40
N ILE A 218 6.52 6.07 1.42
CA ILE A 218 7.55 6.89 2.07
C ILE A 218 8.67 7.17 1.06
N GLN A 219 8.93 8.44 0.80
CA GLN A 219 9.85 8.88 -0.25
C GLN A 219 11.31 8.93 0.20
N ALA A 220 12.23 8.88 -0.77
CA ALA A 220 13.68 8.80 -0.56
C ALA A 220 14.30 9.83 0.40
N GLY A 221 13.69 11.02 0.52
CA GLY A 221 14.21 12.12 1.32
C GLY A 221 13.64 12.20 2.75
N VAL A 222 12.78 11.27 3.16
CA VAL A 222 12.21 11.27 4.50
C VAL A 222 13.26 10.84 5.53
N PRO A 223 13.53 11.64 6.59
CA PRO A 223 14.47 11.26 7.64
C PRO A 223 14.02 10.03 8.44
N ALA A 224 14.97 9.17 8.82
CA ALA A 224 14.69 7.94 9.54
C ALA A 224 14.01 8.18 10.89
N GLU A 225 14.43 9.22 11.62
CA GLU A 225 13.85 9.64 12.89
C GLU A 225 12.37 10.04 12.77
N ASN A 226 11.97 10.58 11.61
CA ASN A 226 10.58 10.93 11.34
C ASN A 226 9.74 9.68 11.04
N ILE A 227 10.30 8.69 10.34
CA ILE A 227 9.65 7.39 10.11
C ILE A 227 9.42 6.67 11.45
N VAL A 228 10.44 6.61 12.30
CA VAL A 228 10.35 6.03 13.64
C VAL A 228 9.32 6.79 14.48
N ALA A 229 9.35 8.12 14.48
CA ALA A 229 8.40 8.94 15.21
C ALA A 229 6.95 8.71 14.76
N MET A 230 6.73 8.55 13.45
CA MET A 230 5.41 8.28 12.88
C MET A 230 4.83 6.96 13.40
N TYR A 231 5.58 5.85 13.29
CA TYR A 231 5.09 4.54 13.73
C TYR A 231 5.04 4.40 15.24
N ASP A 232 5.98 4.98 16.00
CA ASP A 232 5.94 5.00 17.46
C ASP A 232 4.68 5.74 17.97
N ALA A 233 4.33 6.88 17.38
CA ALA A 233 3.10 7.58 17.72
C ALA A 233 1.85 6.82 17.29
N ALA A 234 1.88 6.15 16.13
CA ALA A 234 0.75 5.35 15.67
C ALA A 234 0.44 4.21 16.66
N TYR A 235 1.49 3.54 17.13
CA TYR A 235 1.37 2.52 18.18
C TYR A 235 0.87 3.12 19.50
N GLU A 236 1.48 4.21 19.98
CA GLU A 236 1.13 4.82 21.27
C GLU A 236 -0.33 5.30 21.32
N TYR A 237 -0.80 5.97 20.27
CA TYR A 237 -2.12 6.62 20.23
C TYR A 237 -3.22 5.75 19.60
N GLY A 238 -2.85 4.61 19.01
CA GLY A 238 -3.76 3.69 18.33
C GLY A 238 -4.66 2.88 19.26
N PHE A 239 -4.35 2.77 20.55
CA PHE A 239 -5.16 2.02 21.51
C PHE A 239 -6.56 2.61 21.68
N TYR A 240 -7.56 1.73 21.76
CA TYR A 240 -8.93 2.08 22.11
C TYR A 240 -9.10 2.10 23.64
N GLU A 241 -10.08 2.86 24.14
CA GLU A 241 -10.46 2.88 25.57
C GLU A 241 -11.25 1.63 25.96
#